data_AF-A0AAN8FBJ5-F1
#
_entry.id   AF-A0AAN8FBJ5-F1
#
_cell.length_a   1.000
_cell.length_b   1.000
_cell.length_c   1.000
_cell.angle_alpha   90.00
_cell.angle_beta   90.00
_cell.angle_gamma   90.00
#
_symmetry.space_group_name_H-M   'P 1'
#
loop_
_entity.id
_entity.type
_entity.pdbx_description
1 polymer ?
#
loop_
_entity_poly.entity_id
_entity_poly.type
_entity_poly.pdbx_seq_one_letter_code
_entity_poly.pdbx_strand_id
1 'polypeptide(L)'
;MTVLRALLILSLAVFVSVKTLSAETECNSCKVIIGDVKAVATGATESLEVFLRETVKNVCQRYVTIKPLEEVCEIVEQKLLHALFEWIEKKEGQIDPDVDCQYIRLCPRPKGFETFLRMLKVPDVPPLQ
;
A
#
# COMPACT_ATOMS: atom_id res chain seq x y z
N MET A 1 22.99 -42.00 3.35
CA MET A 1 21.55 -42.13 3.72
C MET A 1 21.16 -41.41 5.03
N THR A 2 22.08 -40.76 5.75
CA THR A 2 21.80 -40.07 7.03
C THR A 2 21.50 -38.58 6.89
N VAL A 3 22.08 -37.91 5.89
CA VAL A 3 21.91 -36.46 5.66
C VAL A 3 20.50 -36.09 5.18
N LEU A 4 19.89 -36.92 4.32
CA LEU A 4 18.55 -36.69 3.79
C LEU A 4 17.46 -36.80 4.89
N ARG A 5 17.68 -37.65 5.90
CA ARG A 5 16.79 -37.76 7.06
C ARG A 5 16.91 -36.56 8.00
N ALA A 6 18.11 -36.02 8.20
CA ALA A 6 18.31 -34.82 9.01
C ALA A 6 17.65 -33.58 8.38
N LEU A 7 17.70 -33.45 7.05
CA LEU A 7 17.04 -32.36 6.31
C LEU A 7 15.50 -32.47 6.35
N LEU A 8 14.94 -33.67 6.30
CA LEU A 8 13.50 -33.90 6.44
C LEU A 8 12.99 -33.65 7.87
N ILE A 9 13.81 -33.89 8.89
CA ILE A 9 13.45 -33.58 10.29
C ILE A 9 13.53 -32.06 10.54
N LEU A 10 14.50 -31.37 9.92
CA LEU A 10 14.60 -29.91 10.02
C LEU A 10 13.42 -29.20 9.34
N SER A 11 12.96 -29.69 8.18
CA SER A 11 11.80 -29.08 7.51
C SER A 11 10.52 -29.25 8.35
N LEU A 12 10.30 -30.41 8.96
CA LEU A 12 9.17 -30.65 9.86
C LEU A 12 9.21 -29.77 11.12
N ALA A 13 10.40 -29.43 11.65
CA ALA A 13 10.52 -28.58 12.84
C ALA A 13 10.16 -27.10 12.57
N VAL A 14 10.36 -26.60 11.34
CA VAL A 14 9.93 -25.24 10.95
C VAL A 14 8.40 -25.17 10.86
N PHE A 15 7.75 -26.22 10.34
CA PHE A 15 6.27 -26.28 10.26
C PHE A 15 5.58 -26.44 11.63
N VAL A 16 6.28 -26.93 12.67
CA VAL A 16 5.70 -27.17 14.01
C VAL A 16 5.79 -25.94 14.94
N SER A 17 6.50 -24.89 14.53
CA SER A 17 6.62 -23.67 15.35
C SER A 17 5.51 -22.63 15.14
N VAL A 18 4.51 -22.92 14.28
CA VAL A 18 3.21 -22.23 14.34
C VAL A 18 2.40 -22.79 15.53
N LYS A 19 3.02 -22.77 16.71
CA LYS A 19 2.33 -22.96 17.99
C LYS A 19 1.49 -21.71 18.19
N THR A 20 0.22 -21.81 17.79
CA THR A 20 -0.94 -21.08 18.33
C THR A 20 -0.55 -19.80 19.08
N LEU A 21 -0.22 -18.75 18.33
CA LEU A 21 -0.22 -17.41 18.88
C LEU A 21 -1.60 -17.18 19.53
N SER A 22 -1.65 -16.51 20.68
CA SER A 22 -2.96 -16.14 21.22
C SER A 22 -3.63 -15.20 20.22
N ALA A 23 -4.97 -15.21 20.16
CA ALA A 23 -5.72 -14.31 19.28
C ALA A 23 -5.34 -12.82 19.52
N GLU A 24 -4.95 -12.48 20.74
CA GLU A 24 -4.43 -11.16 21.08
C GLU A 24 -3.05 -10.90 20.46
N THR A 25 -2.12 -11.84 20.55
CA THR A 25 -0.80 -11.70 19.94
C THR A 25 -0.89 -11.68 18.41
N GLU A 26 -1.77 -12.47 17.80
CA GLU A 26 -2.03 -12.43 16.34
C GLU A 26 -2.56 -11.06 15.92
N CYS A 27 -3.56 -10.54 16.64
CA CYS A 27 -4.14 -9.24 16.36
C CYS A 27 -3.12 -8.10 16.50
N ASN A 28 -2.36 -8.09 17.60
CA ASN A 28 -1.34 -7.07 17.85
C ASN A 28 -0.22 -7.14 16.81
N SER A 29 0.24 -8.33 16.46
CA SER A 29 1.27 -8.53 15.42
C SER A 29 0.79 -8.02 14.07
N CYS A 30 -0.46 -8.30 13.71
CA CYS A 30 -1.05 -7.78 12.49
C CYS A 30 -1.06 -6.25 12.48
N LYS A 31 -1.54 -5.61 13.56
CA LYS A 31 -1.62 -4.15 13.63
C LYS A 31 -0.26 -3.49 13.50
N VAL A 32 0.77 -4.06 14.12
CA VAL A 32 2.15 -3.59 13.98
C VAL A 32 2.59 -3.67 12.52
N ILE A 33 2.43 -4.84 11.88
CA ILE A 33 2.85 -5.04 10.49
C ILE A 33 2.11 -4.09 9.54
N ILE A 34 0.78 -3.96 9.67
CA ILE A 34 0.00 -3.05 8.82
C ILE A 34 0.34 -1.58 9.10
N GLY A 35 0.59 -1.23 10.36
CA GLY A 35 1.09 0.09 10.74
C GLY A 35 2.43 0.42 10.08
N ASP A 36 3.36 -0.53 10.08
CA ASP A 36 4.66 -0.38 9.41
C ASP A 36 4.50 -0.28 7.89
N VAL A 37 3.61 -1.08 7.29
CA VAL A 37 3.29 -0.99 5.85
C VAL A 37 2.75 0.40 5.51
N LYS A 38 1.84 0.96 6.33
CA LYS A 38 1.33 2.33 6.14
C LYS A 38 2.44 3.36 6.17
N ALA A 39 3.31 3.30 7.18
CA ALA A 39 4.42 4.24 7.33
C ALA A 39 5.40 4.16 6.14
N VAL A 40 5.73 2.95 5.70
CA VAL A 40 6.62 2.72 4.55
C VAL A 40 5.98 3.20 3.24
N ALA A 41 4.68 2.93 3.04
CA ALA A 41 3.96 3.39 1.86
C ALA A 41 4.01 4.91 1.74
N THR A 42 3.66 5.63 2.81
CA THR A 42 3.68 7.10 2.82
C THR A 42 5.07 7.68 2.55
N GLY A 43 6.12 7.15 3.19
CA GLY A 43 7.48 7.60 2.90
C GLY A 43 7.94 7.30 1.47
N ALA A 44 7.49 6.17 0.89
CA ALA A 44 7.78 5.81 -0.50
C ALA A 44 7.04 6.73 -1.49
N THR A 45 5.81 7.12 -1.19
CA THR A 45 5.00 8.02 -2.02
C THR A 45 5.62 9.42 -2.09
N GLU A 46 6.05 9.99 -0.96
CA GLU A 46 6.76 11.28 -0.94
C GLU A 46 8.03 11.23 -1.80
N SER A 47 8.81 10.14 -1.69
CA SER A 47 10.03 9.94 -2.47
C SER A 47 9.74 9.80 -3.97
N LEU A 48 8.68 9.07 -4.32
CA LEU A 48 8.23 8.87 -5.69
C LEU A 48 7.72 10.18 -6.31
N GLU A 49 7.05 11.03 -5.54
CA GLU A 49 6.59 12.34 -5.99
C GLU A 49 7.74 13.22 -6.44
N VAL A 50 8.77 13.36 -5.61
CA VAL A 50 9.95 14.15 -5.95
C VAL A 50 10.60 13.61 -7.22
N PHE A 51 10.80 12.30 -7.31
CA PHE A 51 11.41 11.65 -8.46
C PHE A 51 10.61 11.84 -9.76
N LEU A 52 9.29 11.65 -9.72
CA LEU A 52 8.44 11.80 -10.90
C LEU A 52 8.32 13.25 -11.34
N ARG A 53 8.21 14.21 -10.42
CA ARG A 53 8.23 15.64 -10.74
C ARG A 53 9.52 16.04 -11.45
N GLU A 54 10.67 15.62 -10.92
CA GLU A 54 11.96 15.90 -11.55
C GLU A 54 12.09 15.22 -12.92
N THR A 55 11.67 13.97 -13.04
CA THR A 55 11.70 13.23 -14.30
C THR A 55 10.84 13.89 -15.37
N VAL A 56 9.59 14.24 -15.04
CA VAL A 56 8.68 14.94 -15.97
C VAL A 56 9.27 16.27 -16.39
N LYS A 57 9.78 17.07 -15.45
CA LYS A 57 10.44 18.34 -15.76
C LYS A 57 11.60 18.18 -16.74
N ASN A 58 12.49 17.22 -16.50
CA ASN A 58 13.62 16.93 -17.38
C ASN A 58 13.19 16.45 -18.77
N VAL A 59 12.13 15.65 -18.85
CA VAL A 59 11.55 15.23 -20.13
C VAL A 59 10.97 16.45 -20.87
N CYS A 60 10.21 17.28 -20.18
CA CYS A 60 9.51 18.43 -20.73
C CYS A 60 10.43 19.54 -21.22
N GLN A 61 11.59 19.73 -20.58
CA GLN A 61 12.64 20.63 -21.05
C GLN A 61 13.11 20.33 -22.48
N ARG A 62 12.96 19.10 -22.97
CA ARG A 62 13.31 18.73 -24.35
C ARG A 62 12.31 19.22 -25.40
N TYR A 63 11.12 19.66 -24.98
CA TYR A 63 10.00 19.98 -25.87
C TYR A 63 9.51 21.43 -25.76
N VAL A 64 10.19 22.28 -24.98
CA VAL A 64 9.84 23.70 -24.75
C VAL A 64 9.81 24.56 -26.02
N THR A 65 10.35 24.07 -27.14
CA THR A 65 10.32 24.78 -28.43
C THR A 65 9.10 24.42 -29.28
N ILE A 66 8.33 23.40 -28.89
CA ILE A 66 7.15 22.91 -29.61
C ILE A 66 5.93 23.24 -28.74
N LYS A 67 5.26 24.37 -29.02
CA LYS A 67 4.12 24.87 -28.23
C LYS A 67 3.08 23.80 -27.83
N PRO A 68 2.59 22.93 -28.73
CA PRO A 68 1.62 21.90 -28.32
C PRO A 68 2.17 20.93 -27.27
N LEU A 69 3.47 20.63 -27.28
CA LEU A 69 4.10 19.75 -26.30
C LEU A 69 4.42 20.47 -25.00
N GLU A 70 4.69 21.78 -25.05
CA GLU A 70 4.81 22.65 -23.87
C GLU A 70 3.50 22.68 -23.07
N GLU A 71 2.36 22.88 -23.73
CA GLU A 71 1.03 22.85 -23.10
C GLU A 71 0.71 21.48 -22.47
N VAL A 72 1.04 20.39 -23.16
CA VAL A 72 0.89 19.03 -22.62
C VAL A 72 1.76 18.84 -21.38
N CYS A 73 2.99 19.34 -21.41
CA CYS A 73 3.92 19.28 -20.29
C CYS A 73 3.41 20.02 -19.05
N GLU A 74 2.84 21.22 -19.22
CA GLU A 74 2.21 21.95 -18.12
C GLU A 74 1.03 21.16 -17.52
N ILE A 75 0.18 20.55 -18.34
CA ILE A 75 -0.94 19.72 -17.87
C ILE A 75 -0.44 18.51 -17.07
N VAL A 76 0.60 17.83 -17.55
CA VAL A 76 1.16 16.67 -16.85
C VAL A 76 1.78 17.09 -15.51
N GLU A 77 2.60 18.14 -15.49
CA GLU A 77 3.30 18.59 -14.29
C GLU A 77 2.35 19.14 -13.22
N GLN A 78 1.38 19.97 -13.63
CA GLN A 78 0.52 20.72 -12.70
C GLN A 78 -0.75 19.97 -12.33
N LYS A 79 -1.37 19.24 -13.27
CA LYS A 79 -2.68 18.61 -13.04
C LYS A 79 -2.56 17.12 -12.80
N LEU A 80 -1.89 16.39 -13.70
CA LEU A 80 -1.86 14.93 -13.63
C LEU A 80 -1.07 14.46 -12.40
N LEU A 81 0.16 14.94 -12.21
CA LEU A 81 0.98 14.52 -11.08
C LEU A 81 0.33 14.91 -9.75
N HIS A 82 -0.19 16.14 -9.63
CA HIS A 82 -0.85 16.57 -8.40
C HIS A 82 -2.07 15.70 -8.06
N ALA A 83 -2.99 15.50 -9.01
CA ALA A 83 -4.17 14.68 -8.79
C ALA A 83 -3.82 13.21 -8.51
N LEU A 84 -2.76 12.69 -9.12
CA LEU A 84 -2.25 11.34 -8.86
C LEU A 84 -1.77 11.21 -7.42
N PHE A 85 -0.91 12.11 -6.95
CA PHE A 85 -0.37 12.04 -5.59
C PHE A 85 -1.42 12.30 -4.52
N GLU A 86 -2.33 13.25 -4.73
CA GLU A 86 -3.48 13.47 -3.86
C GLU A 86 -4.33 12.19 -3.74
N TRP A 87 -4.55 11.48 -4.86
CA TRP A 87 -5.26 10.21 -4.84
C TRP A 87 -4.49 9.11 -4.10
N ILE A 88 -3.16 8.99 -4.29
CA ILE A 88 -2.33 8.01 -3.59
C ILE A 88 -2.35 8.28 -2.08
N GLU A 89 -2.09 9.52 -1.65
CA GLU A 89 -2.13 9.92 -0.24
C GLU A 89 -3.48 9.61 0.39
N LYS A 90 -4.58 9.91 -0.33
CA LYS A 90 -5.93 9.55 0.11
C LYS A 90 -6.09 8.05 0.30
N LYS A 91 -5.50 7.23 -0.56
CA LYS A 91 -5.57 5.76 -0.47
C LYS A 91 -4.69 5.20 0.65
N GLU A 92 -3.52 5.77 0.87
CA GLU A 92 -2.66 5.42 2.01
C GLU A 92 -3.29 5.82 3.35
N GLY A 93 -3.95 6.98 3.38
CA GLY A 93 -4.73 7.43 4.53
C GLY A 93 -5.86 6.47 4.92
N GLN A 94 -6.39 5.72 3.95
CA GLN A 94 -7.42 4.69 4.15
C GLN A 94 -6.89 3.38 4.74
N ILE A 95 -5.56 3.17 4.78
CA ILE A 95 -4.98 2.03 5.48
C ILE A 95 -5.23 2.23 6.98
N ASP A 96 -5.95 1.29 7.59
CA ASP A 96 -6.35 1.33 8.98
C ASP A 96 -6.01 -0.03 9.60
N PRO A 97 -4.94 -0.12 10.41
CA PRO A 97 -4.50 -1.38 11.00
C PRO A 97 -5.60 -2.11 11.78
N ASP A 98 -6.54 -1.38 12.42
CA ASP A 98 -7.64 -2.02 13.13
C ASP A 98 -8.64 -2.65 12.17
N VAL A 99 -9.08 -1.90 11.16
CA VAL A 99 -10.07 -2.38 10.17
C VAL A 99 -9.48 -3.47 9.27
N ASP A 100 -8.24 -3.28 8.80
CA ASP A 100 -7.57 -4.20 7.89
C ASP A 100 -7.27 -5.54 8.57
N CYS A 101 -6.82 -5.52 9.84
CA CYS A 101 -6.61 -6.75 10.60
C CYS A 101 -7.91 -7.47 10.96
N GLN A 102 -9.01 -6.73 11.17
CA GLN A 102 -10.35 -7.32 11.30
C GLN A 102 -10.83 -7.92 9.98
N TYR A 103 -10.53 -7.27 8.84
CA TYR A 103 -10.87 -7.75 7.51
C TYR A 103 -10.24 -9.12 7.23
N ILE A 104 -8.95 -9.29 7.52
CA ILE A 104 -8.25 -10.57 7.34
C ILE A 104 -8.43 -11.56 8.51
N ARG A 105 -9.28 -11.23 9.49
CA ARG A 105 -9.65 -12.08 10.65
C ARG A 105 -8.49 -12.40 11.61
N LEU A 106 -7.45 -11.58 11.63
CA LEU A 106 -6.41 -11.63 12.67
C LEU A 106 -6.82 -10.87 13.93
N CYS A 107 -7.81 -9.97 13.83
CA CYS A 107 -8.45 -9.31 14.96
C CYS A 107 -9.94 -9.69 15.07
N PRO A 108 -10.50 -9.70 16.29
CA PRO A 108 -11.92 -9.93 16.51
C PRO A 108 -12.76 -8.84 15.83
N ARG A 109 -13.82 -9.26 15.13
CA ARG A 109 -14.72 -8.35 14.44
C ARG A 109 -15.85 -7.89 15.36
N PRO A 110 -16.16 -6.59 15.44
CA PRO A 110 -17.34 -6.11 16.15
C PRO A 110 -18.63 -6.60 15.45
N LYS A 111 -19.74 -6.62 16.19
CA LYS A 111 -21.06 -6.92 15.61
C LYS A 111 -21.38 -5.90 14.51
N GLY A 112 -21.81 -6.37 13.33
CA GLY A 112 -22.15 -5.50 12.20
C GLY A 112 -20.98 -5.10 11.29
N PHE A 113 -19.78 -5.63 11.50
CA PHE A 113 -18.60 -5.36 10.68
C PHE A 113 -18.82 -5.59 9.17
N GLU A 114 -19.53 -6.65 8.78
CA GLU A 114 -19.86 -6.93 7.37
C GLU A 114 -20.76 -5.85 6.74
N THR A 115 -21.63 -5.23 7.53
CA THR A 115 -22.47 -4.10 7.08
C THR A 115 -21.62 -2.85 6.90
N PHE A 116 -20.69 -2.60 7.83
CA PHE A 116 -19.71 -1.52 7.74
C PHE A 116 -18.82 -1.64 6.49
N LEU A 117 -18.30 -2.84 6.18
CA LEU A 117 -17.51 -3.08 4.97
C LEU A 117 -18.29 -2.79 3.68
N ARG A 118 -19.59 -3.06 3.65
CA ARG A 118 -20.44 -2.76 2.47
C ARG A 118 -20.63 -1.25 2.26
N MET A 119 -20.64 -0.47 3.33
CA MET A 119 -20.72 1.00 3.26
C MET A 119 -19.41 1.63 2.78
N LEU A 120 -18.27 0.96 3.01
CA LEU A 120 -16.94 1.44 2.61
C LEU A 120 -16.58 1.23 1.13
N LYS A 121 -17.38 0.50 0.34
CA LYS A 121 -17.08 0.28 -1.09
C LYS A 121 -17.23 1.59 -1.88
N VAL A 122 -16.14 2.32 -2.03
CA VAL A 122 -16.02 3.52 -2.87
C VAL A 122 -15.11 3.22 -4.08
N PRO A 123 -15.66 3.12 -5.30
CA PRO A 123 -14.87 3.10 -6.52
C PRO A 123 -14.65 4.54 -7.02
N ASP A 124 -13.62 5.22 -6.53
CA ASP A 124 -13.21 6.52 -7.06
C ASP A 124 -11.77 6.45 -7.59
N VAL A 125 -11.64 6.18 -8.88
CA VAL A 125 -10.52 6.70 -9.69
C VAL A 125 -10.95 8.11 -10.11
N PRO A 126 -10.13 9.16 -9.93
CA PRO A 126 -10.53 10.51 -10.33
C PRO A 126 -10.79 10.54 -11.85
N PRO A 127 -11.90 11.12 -12.32
CA PRO A 127 -12.04 11.41 -13.73
C PRO A 127 -10.98 12.45 -14.12
N LEU A 128 -10.24 12.18 -15.19
CA LEU A 128 -9.40 13.19 -15.85
C LEU A 128 -10.34 14.31 -16.34
N GLN A 129 -10.28 15.49 -15.69
CA GLN A 129 -10.98 16.71 -16.10
C GLN A 129 -10.18 17.48 -17.14
#